data_AF-A0A4Q3YI65-F1
#
_entry.id   AF-A0A4Q3YI65-F1
#
_cell.length_a   1.000
_cell.length_b   1.000
_cell.length_c   1.000
_cell.angle_alpha   90.00
_cell.angle_beta   90.00
_cell.angle_gamma   90.00
#
_symmetry.space_group_name_H-M   'P 1'
#
loop_
_entity.id
_entity.type
_entity.pdbx_description
1 polymer ?
#
loop_
_entity_poly.entity_id
_entity_poly.type
_entity_poly.pdbx_seq_one_letter_code
_entity_poly.pdbx_strand_id
1 'polypeptide(L)'
;MAQHFLLSAAARTLNLKEIYKAGEVSAYETFCKLRWPETQGEAVCPDCGCVETYAITTRRRFKCAACYKQFSVTSGTIFASRKLSFVDLLAAICLFVNGTKGRSAIQF
;
A
#
# COMPACT_ATOMS: atom_id res chain seq x y z
N MET A 1 -23.94 -1.92 12.21
CA MET A 1 -24.09 -0.61 11.54
C MET A 1 -22.76 -0.26 10.90
N ALA A 2 -22.72 -0.02 9.59
CA ALA A 2 -21.49 0.41 8.92
C ALA A 2 -21.28 1.91 9.17
N GLN A 3 -20.38 2.24 10.10
CA GLN A 3 -19.96 3.61 10.37
C GLN A 3 -19.10 4.11 9.21
N HIS A 4 -19.34 5.35 8.76
CA HIS A 4 -18.49 6.00 7.77
C HIS A 4 -17.05 6.07 8.28
N PHE A 5 -16.05 5.65 7.48
CA PHE A 5 -14.65 5.54 7.91
C PHE A 5 -14.12 6.82 8.58
N LEU A 6 -14.50 8.00 8.07
CA LEU A 6 -14.08 9.30 8.65
C LEU A 6 -14.63 9.58 10.04
N LEU A 7 -15.66 8.87 10.47
CA LEU A 7 -16.19 8.96 11.83
C LEU A 7 -15.51 7.97 12.77
N SER A 8 -14.74 7.01 12.25
CA SER A 8 -14.05 5.99 13.06
C SER A 8 -12.85 6.58 13.81
N ALA A 9 -12.48 5.96 14.94
CA ALA A 9 -11.29 6.34 15.68
C ALA A 9 -10.01 6.20 14.84
N ALA A 10 -9.96 5.20 13.96
CA ALA A 10 -8.82 4.92 13.08
C ALA A 10 -8.56 6.04 12.06
N ALA A 11 -9.59 6.77 11.62
CA ALA A 11 -9.41 7.92 10.73
C ALA A 11 -8.77 9.13 11.45
N ARG A 12 -9.03 9.30 12.75
CA ARG A 12 -8.43 10.39 13.54
C ARG A 12 -6.96 10.17 13.87
N THR A 13 -6.50 8.92 13.89
CA THR A 13 -5.12 8.57 14.23
C THR A 13 -4.17 8.56 13.04
N LEU A 14 -4.67 8.76 11.81
CA LEU A 14 -3.85 8.70 10.61
C LEU A 14 -3.24 10.09 10.31
N ASN A 15 -2.10 10.37 10.94
CA ASN A 15 -1.43 11.68 10.88
C ASN A 15 -0.32 11.71 9.81
N LEU A 16 -0.36 12.72 8.93
CA LEU A 16 0.68 12.97 7.93
C LEU A 16 2.09 13.01 8.53
N LYS A 17 2.26 13.66 9.67
CA LYS A 17 3.57 13.81 10.33
C LYS A 17 4.14 12.46 10.75
N GLU A 18 3.28 11.54 11.15
CA GLU A 18 3.67 10.18 11.54
C GLU A 18 4.07 9.35 10.32
N ILE A 19 3.35 9.48 9.19
CA ILE A 19 3.70 8.82 7.93
C ILE A 19 5.11 9.23 7.48
N TYR A 20 5.39 10.53 7.43
CA TYR A 20 6.71 11.02 7.02
C TYR A 20 7.83 10.61 7.99
N LYS A 21 7.55 10.55 9.29
CA LYS A 21 8.52 10.09 10.29
C LYS A 21 8.77 8.58 10.29
N ALA A 22 7.76 7.78 9.96
CA ALA A 22 7.87 6.32 9.92
C ALA A 22 8.83 5.83 8.82
N GLY A 23 8.98 6.62 7.75
CA GLY A 23 9.93 6.37 6.69
C GLY A 23 9.49 5.28 5.72
N GLU A 24 10.36 4.98 4.75
CA GLU A 24 9.96 4.22 3.55
C GLU A 24 9.73 2.72 3.81
N VAL A 25 10.45 2.13 4.75
CA VAL A 25 10.32 0.71 5.10
C VAL A 25 8.97 0.44 5.76
N SER A 26 8.59 1.24 6.75
CA SER A 26 7.29 1.12 7.41
C SER A 26 6.13 1.39 6.44
N ALA A 27 6.30 2.38 5.56
CA ALA A 27 5.34 2.65 4.49
C ALA A 27 5.18 1.43 3.56
N TYR A 28 6.29 0.79 3.15
CA TYR A 28 6.27 -0.42 2.34
C TYR A 28 5.51 -1.58 3.01
N GLU A 29 5.81 -1.85 4.28
CA GLU A 29 5.13 -2.90 5.05
C GLU A 29 3.62 -2.64 5.17
N THR A 30 3.24 -1.38 5.37
CA THR A 30 1.83 -0.98 5.41
C THR A 30 1.15 -1.27 4.07
N PHE A 31 1.81 -0.97 2.95
CA PHE A 31 1.30 -1.33 1.62
C PHE A 31 1.17 -2.85 1.42
N CYS A 32 2.11 -3.66 1.92
CA CYS A 32 1.99 -5.14 1.89
C CYS A 32 0.75 -5.62 2.66
N LYS A 33 0.57 -5.13 3.89
CA LYS A 33 -0.58 -5.49 4.75
C LYS A 33 -1.92 -5.09 4.13
N LEU A 34 -1.97 -3.92 3.50
CA LEU A 34 -3.17 -3.45 2.79
C LEU A 34 -3.46 -4.27 1.52
N ARG A 35 -2.41 -4.70 0.81
CA ARG A 35 -2.57 -5.48 -0.42
C ARG A 35 -3.03 -6.90 -0.16
N TRP A 36 -2.53 -7.50 0.92
CA TRP A 36 -2.84 -8.88 1.33
C TRP A 36 -3.30 -8.92 2.79
N PRO A 37 -4.54 -8.48 3.07
CA PRO A 37 -5.06 -8.47 4.44
C PRO A 37 -5.27 -9.89 4.98
N GLU A 38 -5.65 -10.83 4.12
CA GLU A 38 -5.96 -12.22 4.50
C GLU A 38 -4.72 -12.99 4.96
N THR A 39 -3.57 -12.74 4.33
CA THR A 39 -2.28 -13.37 4.65
C THR A 39 -1.38 -12.47 5.50
N GLN A 40 -1.95 -11.44 6.15
CA GLN A 40 -1.24 -10.49 7.03
C GLN A 40 0.00 -9.84 6.41
N GLY A 41 0.03 -9.71 5.08
CA GLY A 41 1.13 -9.11 4.32
C GLY A 41 2.05 -10.10 3.60
N GLU A 42 1.81 -11.42 3.68
CA GLU A 42 2.52 -12.38 2.84
C GLU A 42 2.07 -12.26 1.38
N ALA A 43 3.05 -12.25 0.47
CA ALA A 43 2.81 -11.95 -0.93
C ALA A 43 2.14 -13.12 -1.65
N VAL A 44 0.92 -12.89 -2.13
CA VAL A 44 0.19 -13.80 -3.02
C VAL A 44 0.38 -13.37 -4.46
N CYS A 45 0.73 -14.32 -5.34
CA CYS A 45 0.92 -14.03 -6.75
C CYS A 45 -0.38 -13.56 -7.42
N PRO A 46 -0.40 -12.40 -8.10
CA PRO A 46 -1.60 -11.88 -8.75
C PRO A 46 -2.03 -12.68 -9.98
N ASP A 47 -1.11 -13.39 -10.64
CA ASP A 47 -1.41 -14.15 -11.85
C ASP A 47 -2.00 -15.54 -11.56
N CYS A 48 -1.44 -16.26 -10.58
CA CYS A 48 -1.78 -17.65 -10.32
C CYS A 48 -2.36 -17.93 -8.93
N GLY A 49 -2.40 -16.93 -8.04
CA GLY A 49 -2.95 -17.08 -6.68
C GLY A 49 -2.09 -17.91 -5.72
N CYS A 50 -0.90 -18.35 -6.13
CA CYS A 50 0.01 -19.10 -5.27
C CYS A 50 0.54 -18.24 -4.12
N VAL A 51 0.53 -18.78 -2.91
CA VAL A 51 1.00 -18.14 -1.67
C VAL A 51 2.52 -18.29 -1.50
N GLU A 52 3.12 -19.33 -2.09
CA GLU A 52 4.56 -19.56 -2.03
C GLU A 52 5.32 -18.60 -2.96
N THR A 53 5.89 -17.57 -2.36
CA THR A 53 6.65 -16.54 -3.08
C THR A 53 7.96 -16.20 -2.37
N TYR A 54 9.00 -15.96 -3.16
CA TYR A 54 10.33 -15.59 -2.67
C TYR A 54 10.51 -14.08 -2.73
N ALA A 55 10.82 -13.46 -1.58
CA ALA A 55 11.12 -12.05 -1.52
C ALA A 55 12.56 -11.76 -1.98
N ILE A 56 12.68 -10.95 -3.04
CA ILE A 56 13.93 -10.36 -3.53
C ILE A 56 14.10 -9.01 -2.83
N THR A 57 14.75 -9.04 -1.66
CA THR A 57 14.93 -7.88 -0.76
C THR A 57 15.65 -6.71 -1.42
N THR A 58 16.64 -6.98 -2.28
CA THR A 58 17.44 -5.95 -2.97
C THR A 58 16.63 -5.04 -3.89
N ARG A 59 15.51 -5.52 -4.44
CA ARG A 59 14.67 -4.76 -5.38
C ARG A 59 13.22 -4.59 -4.90
N ARG A 60 12.88 -5.04 -3.68
CA ARG A 60 11.51 -5.08 -3.14
C ARG A 60 10.52 -5.72 -4.13
N ARG A 61 10.90 -6.89 -4.66
CA ARG A 61 10.10 -7.71 -5.57
C ARG A 61 9.87 -9.08 -4.98
N PHE A 62 8.84 -9.75 -5.45
CA PHE A 62 8.51 -11.12 -5.13
C PHE A 62 8.61 -11.96 -6.39
N LYS A 63 9.06 -13.20 -6.26
CA LYS A 63 9.09 -14.20 -7.32
C LYS A 63 8.17 -15.35 -6.92
N CYS A 64 7.19 -15.67 -7.75
CA CYS A 64 6.31 -16.81 -7.47
C CYS A 64 7.06 -18.14 -7.68
N ALA A 65 6.83 -19.12 -6.80
CA ALA A 65 7.37 -20.47 -6.95
C ALA A 65 6.73 -21.25 -8.12
N ALA A 66 5.43 -21.06 -8.37
CA ALA A 66 4.69 -21.79 -9.39
C ALA A 66 4.87 -21.23 -10.81
N CYS A 67 4.64 -19.93 -11.01
CA CYS A 67 4.67 -19.32 -12.34
C CYS A 67 6.00 -18.61 -12.66
N TYR A 68 6.93 -18.57 -11.71
CA TYR A 68 8.25 -17.90 -11.80
C TYR A 68 8.24 -16.41 -12.17
N LYS A 69 7.06 -15.81 -12.34
CA LYS A 69 6.91 -14.38 -12.60
C LYS A 69 7.36 -13.56 -11.41
N GLN A 70 7.95 -12.41 -11.72
CA GLN A 70 8.32 -11.40 -10.74
C GLN A 70 7.23 -10.34 -10.65
N PHE A 71 6.83 -9.98 -9.44
CA PHE A 71 5.86 -8.93 -9.19
C PHE A 71 6.31 -8.08 -7.99
N SER A 72 5.76 -6.88 -7.84
CA SER A 72 5.94 -6.01 -6.67
C SER A 72 4.62 -5.85 -5.94
N VAL A 73 4.65 -5.21 -4.76
CA VAL A 73 3.43 -4.86 -4.01
C VAL A 73 2.43 -4.06 -4.84
N THR A 74 2.92 -3.26 -5.79
CA THR A 74 2.09 -2.41 -6.65
C THR A 74 1.73 -3.04 -7.99
N SER A 75 2.25 -4.22 -8.32
CA SER A 75 1.93 -4.90 -9.58
C SER A 75 0.44 -5.24 -9.66
N GLY A 76 -0.19 -4.89 -10.78
CA GLY A 76 -1.63 -5.10 -10.99
C GLY A 76 -2.54 -4.14 -10.22
N THR A 77 -1.99 -3.08 -9.63
CA THR A 77 -2.77 -2.03 -8.94
C THR A 77 -2.67 -0.70 -9.69
N ILE A 78 -3.48 0.29 -9.30
CA ILE A 78 -3.40 1.68 -9.81
C ILE A 78 -2.03 2.34 -9.57
N PHE A 79 -1.24 1.80 -8.62
CA PHE A 79 0.09 2.29 -8.30
C PHE A 79 1.21 1.55 -9.07
N ALA A 80 0.86 0.74 -10.06
CA ALA A 80 1.84 0.11 -10.95
C ALA A 80 2.69 1.17 -11.66
N SER A 81 3.98 0.89 -11.85
CA SER A 81 4.94 1.77 -12.54
C SER A 81 5.03 3.20 -11.98
N ARG A 82 4.74 3.38 -10.69
CA ARG A 82 4.85 4.69 -10.04
C ARG A 82 6.28 5.21 -10.00
N LYS A 83 6.40 6.55 -10.02
CA LYS A 83 7.67 7.27 -9.81
C LYS A 83 7.84 7.79 -8.38
N LEU A 84 6.75 7.84 -7.59
CA LEU A 84 6.74 8.34 -6.22
C LEU A 84 7.18 7.28 -5.20
N SER A 85 7.68 7.72 -4.05
CA SER A 85 8.05 6.85 -2.94
C SER A 85 6.83 6.20 -2.27
N PHE A 86 7.02 5.14 -1.47
CA PHE A 86 5.92 4.53 -0.70
C PHE A 86 5.33 5.53 0.32
N VAL A 87 6.19 6.38 0.91
CA VAL A 87 5.78 7.39 1.91
C VAL A 87 4.86 8.43 1.27
N ASP A 88 5.25 8.97 0.12
CA ASP A 88 4.47 10.02 -0.56
C ASP A 88 3.12 9.51 -1.02
N LEU A 89 3.05 8.25 -1.47
CA LEU A 89 1.76 7.65 -1.80
C LEU A 89 0.86 7.45 -0.58
N LEU A 90 1.41 6.99 0.54
CA LEU A 90 0.64 6.86 1.78
C LEU A 90 0.16 8.23 2.28
N ALA A 91 1.01 9.25 2.20
CA ALA A 91 0.65 10.62 2.50
C ALA A 91 -0.47 11.12 1.57
N ALA A 92 -0.38 10.84 0.26
CA ALA A 92 -1.41 11.23 -0.70
C ALA A 92 -2.75 10.54 -0.43
N ILE A 93 -2.74 9.24 -0.12
CA ILE A 93 -3.94 8.49 0.26
C ILE A 93 -4.55 9.08 1.55
N CYS A 94 -3.72 9.36 2.56
CA CYS A 94 -4.16 10.00 3.81
C CYS A 94 -4.85 11.35 3.55
N LEU A 95 -4.26 12.18 2.70
CA LEU A 95 -4.81 13.48 2.33
C LEU A 95 -6.12 13.39 1.56
N PHE A 96 -6.22 12.40 0.68
CA PHE A 96 -7.41 12.16 -0.13
C PHE A 96 -8.57 11.66 0.74
N VAL A 97 -8.33 10.65 1.59
CA VAL A 97 -9.36 10.07 2.45
C VAL A 97 -9.86 11.09 3.47
N ASN A 98 -8.96 11.85 4.11
CA ASN A 98 -9.34 12.86 5.09
C ASN A 98 -9.97 14.13 4.48
N GLY A 99 -9.94 14.29 3.15
CA GLY A 99 -10.54 15.42 2.45
C GLY A 99 -12.06 15.28 2.30
N THR A 100 -12.84 15.79 3.27
CA THR A 100 -14.32 15.69 3.26
C THR A 100 -15.01 16.36 2.07
N LYS A 101 -14.33 17.28 1.36
CA LYS A 101 -14.85 17.99 0.17
C LYS A 101 -14.14 17.61 -1.13
N GLY A 102 -13.30 16.56 -1.11
CA GLY A 102 -12.36 16.29 -2.20
C GLY A 102 -11.23 17.32 -2.26
N ARG A 103 -10.14 16.99 -2.96
CA ARG A 103 -9.01 17.90 -3.22
C ARG A 103 -8.84 18.06 -4.72
N SER A 104 -8.59 19.29 -5.17
CA SER A 104 -8.21 19.55 -6.55
C SER A 104 -6.89 18.85 -6.87
N ALA A 105 -6.82 18.17 -8.01
CA ALA A 105 -5.61 17.47 -8.44
C ALA A 105 -4.41 18.40 -8.69
N ILE A 106 -4.65 19.70 -8.91
CA ILE A 106 -3.61 20.73 -9.06
C ILE A 106 -3.03 21.19 -7.71
N GLN A 107 -3.80 21.03 -6.63
CA GLN A 107 -3.42 21.50 -5.29
C GLN A 107 -2.67 20.42 -4.48
N PHE A 108 -2.27 19.34 -5.17
CA PHE A 108 -1.66 18.14 -4.63
C PHE A 108 -0.16 18.10 -4.90
#